data_AF-A0A430KX13-F1
#
_entry.id   AF-A0A430KX13-F1
#
_cell.length_a   1.000
_cell.length_b   1.000
_cell.length_c   1.000
_cell.angle_alpha   90.00
_cell.angle_beta   90.00
_cell.angle_gamma   90.00
#
_symmetry.space_group_name_H-M   'P 1'
#
loop_
_entity.id
_entity.type
_entity.pdbx_description
1 polymer ?
#
loop_
_entity_poly.entity_id
_entity_poly.type
_entity_poly.pdbx_seq_one_letter_code
_entity_poly.pdbx_strand_id
1 'polypeptide(L)'
;MPSFPGQELYEGEIVHSQQYRSPESYKDKTVVLLGLATTTGEIAPQLISTARKVYVSHRSGQIVVKRYRNGRPTDLIISWRRRNISQWIARNLPSLHRNMANWAASFLASRTAGFKINPEWRLKPFPSITLRLPGLIEDCLPHLKDGSLTSLHGIKRFLGGKSIEFDDGTVLDDVDSVIFTTGYCADFSLTPFIETSTPKTRNYGGPPIHRLYMNVFPPKYADSCAMLCYSAFGKNNGFSFSDVMSMAISNVWRGVSDLPSYKEMEQWVNTHQDWVAKNWSIEPRLDVSMVKQYEFQPWMHKQAGT
;
A
#
# COMPACT_ATOMS: atom_id res chain seq x y z
N MET A 1 -2.02 -14.30 -3.87
CA MET A 1 -1.96 -13.84 -5.27
C MET A 1 -3.39 -13.67 -5.80
N PRO A 2 -3.71 -12.63 -6.58
CA PRO A 2 -5.00 -12.55 -7.26
C PRO A 2 -5.16 -13.72 -8.24
N SER A 3 -6.39 -14.20 -8.41
CA SER A 3 -6.74 -15.19 -9.43
C SER A 3 -7.39 -14.49 -10.63
N PHE A 4 -7.08 -14.95 -11.83
CA PHE A 4 -7.64 -14.45 -13.08
C PHE A 4 -8.30 -15.60 -13.86
N PRO A 5 -9.37 -15.32 -14.63
CA PRO A 5 -9.96 -16.32 -15.52
C PRO A 5 -8.92 -16.84 -16.54
N GLY A 6 -8.92 -18.16 -16.78
CA GLY A 6 -8.04 -18.82 -17.75
C GLY A 6 -6.58 -18.94 -17.31
N GLN A 7 -6.25 -18.54 -16.08
CA GLN A 7 -4.87 -18.56 -15.56
C GLN A 7 -4.28 -19.98 -15.54
N GLU A 8 -5.13 -20.99 -15.35
CA GLU A 8 -4.82 -22.41 -15.40
C GLU A 8 -4.42 -22.92 -16.80
N LEU A 9 -4.78 -22.18 -17.86
CA LEU A 9 -4.45 -22.50 -19.25
C LEU A 9 -3.12 -21.88 -19.69
N TYR A 10 -2.53 -21.01 -18.87
CA TYR A 10 -1.31 -20.29 -19.22
C TYR A 10 -0.09 -21.20 -19.05
N GLU A 11 0.65 -21.39 -20.13
CA GLU A 11 1.85 -22.23 -20.22
C GLU A 11 3.14 -21.47 -19.83
N GLY A 12 3.05 -20.15 -19.66
CA GLY A 12 4.13 -19.33 -19.14
C GLY A 12 4.26 -19.42 -17.61
N GLU A 13 5.31 -18.80 -17.08
CA GLU A 13 5.55 -18.78 -15.64
C GLU A 13 4.75 -17.67 -14.95
N ILE A 14 4.04 -17.98 -13.86
CA ILE A 14 3.41 -16.97 -13.01
C ILE A 14 3.99 -17.07 -11.61
N VAL A 15 4.62 -15.99 -11.14
CA VAL A 15 5.26 -15.94 -9.81
C VAL A 15 4.84 -14.69 -9.06
N HIS A 16 4.86 -14.77 -7.73
CA HIS A 16 4.79 -13.56 -6.90
C HIS A 16 6.16 -12.89 -6.82
N SER A 17 6.21 -11.57 -6.61
CA SER A 17 7.46 -10.84 -6.41
C SER A 17 8.29 -11.39 -5.24
N GLN A 18 7.66 -12.05 -4.26
CA GLN A 18 8.36 -12.74 -3.17
C GLN A 18 9.30 -13.87 -3.66
N GLN A 19 9.03 -14.47 -4.82
CA GLN A 19 9.84 -15.52 -5.42
C GLN A 19 10.92 -14.96 -6.35
N TYR A 20 10.80 -13.69 -6.76
CA TYR A 20 11.85 -13.02 -7.53
C TYR A 20 13.11 -12.89 -6.68
N ARG A 21 14.26 -13.26 -7.25
CA ARG A 21 15.57 -13.18 -6.60
C ARG A 21 16.58 -12.42 -7.43
N SER A 22 16.56 -12.65 -8.74
CA SER A 22 17.53 -12.04 -9.64
C SER A 22 16.99 -12.01 -11.08
N PRO A 23 17.49 -11.11 -11.95
CA PRO A 23 17.00 -10.96 -13.32
C PRO A 23 17.43 -12.08 -14.27
N GLU A 24 18.47 -12.86 -13.94
CA GLU A 24 19.10 -13.84 -14.85
C GLU A 24 18.12 -14.94 -15.29
N SER A 25 17.20 -15.36 -14.41
CA SER A 25 16.13 -16.33 -14.74
C SER A 25 15.16 -15.84 -15.81
N TYR A 26 15.22 -14.55 -16.16
CA TYR A 26 14.38 -13.89 -17.14
C TYR A 26 15.14 -13.45 -18.40
N LYS A 27 16.38 -13.94 -18.57
CA LYS A 27 17.18 -13.66 -19.76
C LYS A 27 16.44 -14.04 -21.04
N ASP A 28 16.42 -13.12 -22.00
CA ASP A 28 15.78 -13.26 -23.31
C ASP A 28 14.26 -13.55 -23.28
N LYS A 29 13.61 -13.44 -22.10
CA LYS A 29 12.16 -13.63 -21.91
C LYS A 29 11.37 -12.35 -22.13
N THR A 30 10.10 -12.51 -22.51
CA THR A 30 9.10 -11.43 -22.43
C THR A 30 8.42 -11.49 -21.08
N VAL A 31 8.51 -10.40 -20.29
CA VAL A 31 8.03 -10.36 -18.90
C VAL A 31 6.97 -9.29 -18.69
N VAL A 32 5.87 -9.65 -18.03
CA VAL A 32 4.82 -8.71 -17.58
C VAL A 32 4.87 -8.57 -16.06
N LEU A 33 5.10 -7.36 -15.56
CA LEU A 33 4.94 -7.02 -14.14
C LEU A 33 3.49 -6.61 -13.88
N LEU A 34 2.78 -7.33 -13.03
CA LEU A 34 1.42 -6.98 -12.62
C LEU A 34 1.45 -6.16 -11.33
N GLY A 35 1.03 -4.90 -11.41
CA GLY A 35 1.08 -3.92 -10.32
C GLY A 35 2.02 -2.75 -10.64
N LEU A 36 1.77 -1.61 -10.01
CA LEU A 36 2.60 -0.41 -10.15
C LEU A 36 2.79 0.27 -8.79
N ALA A 37 3.78 -0.24 -8.05
CA ALA A 37 4.18 0.29 -6.75
C ALA A 37 5.70 0.15 -6.58
N THR A 38 6.20 0.29 -5.34
CA THR A 38 7.64 0.25 -5.04
C THR A 38 8.34 -1.00 -5.56
N THR A 39 7.77 -2.20 -5.35
CA THR A 39 8.38 -3.45 -5.84
C THR A 39 8.52 -3.47 -7.36
N THR A 40 7.54 -2.95 -8.10
CA THR A 40 7.64 -2.77 -9.55
C THR A 40 8.76 -1.80 -9.92
N GLY A 41 8.87 -0.69 -9.18
CA GLY A 41 9.93 0.32 -9.32
C GLY A 41 11.34 -0.24 -9.19
N GLU A 42 11.51 -1.27 -8.34
CA GLU A 42 12.80 -1.92 -8.10
C GLU A 42 13.09 -3.06 -9.08
N ILE A 43 12.09 -3.87 -9.42
CA ILE A 43 12.26 -5.05 -10.28
C ILE A 43 12.35 -4.65 -11.77
N ALA A 44 11.57 -3.66 -12.21
CA ALA A 44 11.51 -3.31 -13.64
C ALA A 44 12.88 -2.91 -14.23
N PRO A 45 13.67 -2.00 -13.61
CA PRO A 45 15.00 -1.64 -14.14
C PRO A 45 15.96 -2.83 -14.21
N GLN A 46 15.90 -3.74 -13.22
CA GLN A 46 16.72 -4.95 -13.22
C GLN A 46 16.38 -5.86 -14.41
N LEU A 47 15.08 -6.10 -14.65
CA LEU A 47 14.63 -6.92 -15.77
C LEU A 47 14.95 -6.30 -17.12
N ILE A 48 14.84 -4.98 -17.27
CA ILE A 48 15.08 -4.28 -18.55
C ILE A 48 16.51 -4.52 -19.07
N SER A 49 17.47 -4.72 -18.16
CA SER A 49 18.86 -5.00 -18.53
C SER A 49 19.09 -6.42 -19.11
N THR A 50 18.15 -7.35 -18.89
CA THR A 50 18.38 -8.79 -19.09
C THR A 50 17.30 -9.48 -19.92
N ALA A 51 16.04 -9.08 -19.75
CA ALA A 51 14.89 -9.61 -20.47
C ALA A 51 14.79 -9.04 -21.89
N ARG A 52 14.15 -9.79 -22.80
CA ARG A 52 13.91 -9.35 -24.19
C ARG A 52 12.97 -8.16 -24.25
N LYS A 53 11.89 -8.19 -23.45
CA LYS A 53 10.89 -7.11 -23.38
C LYS A 53 10.22 -7.12 -22.02
N VAL A 54 10.01 -5.93 -21.46
CA VAL A 54 9.35 -5.75 -20.15
C VAL A 54 8.13 -4.88 -20.29
N TYR A 55 7.02 -5.37 -19.73
CA TYR A 55 5.76 -4.66 -19.65
C TYR A 55 5.37 -4.45 -18.19
N VAL A 56 4.63 -3.38 -17.91
CA VAL A 56 4.00 -3.15 -16.61
C VAL A 56 2.49 -2.99 -16.78
N SER A 57 1.73 -3.93 -16.23
CA SER A 57 0.27 -3.94 -16.24
C SER A 57 -0.26 -3.40 -14.91
N HIS A 58 -1.16 -2.42 -14.96
CA HIS A 58 -1.78 -1.87 -13.75
C HIS A 58 -3.20 -1.34 -14.00
N ARG A 59 -4.00 -1.38 -12.94
CA ARG A 59 -5.42 -0.98 -12.95
C ARG A 59 -5.64 0.48 -12.56
N SER A 60 -4.66 1.10 -11.93
CA SER A 60 -4.76 2.45 -11.37
C SER A 60 -3.40 3.10 -11.48
N GLY A 61 -3.39 4.39 -11.80
CA GLY A 61 -2.17 5.16 -11.89
C GLY A 61 -1.47 5.29 -10.53
N GLN A 62 -0.24 5.78 -10.57
CA GLN A 62 0.61 5.98 -9.42
C GLN A 62 1.19 7.40 -9.43
N ILE A 63 1.27 8.02 -8.26
CA ILE A 63 1.94 9.30 -8.14
C ILE A 63 3.45 9.14 -8.30
N VAL A 64 4.05 10.03 -9.09
CA VAL A 64 5.51 10.12 -9.19
C VAL A 64 6.04 11.00 -8.07
N VAL A 65 6.85 10.40 -7.21
CA VAL A 65 7.60 11.08 -6.14
C VAL A 65 9.08 10.75 -6.30
N LYS A 66 9.95 11.75 -6.17
CA LYS A 66 11.40 11.56 -6.15
C LYS A 66 11.90 11.30 -4.74
N ARG A 67 12.87 10.39 -4.56
CA ARG A 67 13.52 10.18 -3.24
C ARG A 67 14.20 11.46 -2.75
N TYR A 68 14.82 12.21 -3.65
CA TYR A 68 15.50 13.47 -3.35
C TYR A 68 14.87 14.66 -4.07
N ARG A 69 14.77 15.79 -3.36
CA ARG A 69 14.37 17.07 -3.92
C ARG A 69 15.28 18.17 -3.38
N ASN A 70 15.88 18.95 -4.28
CA ASN A 70 16.80 20.03 -3.95
C ASN A 70 17.91 19.57 -2.97
N GLY A 71 18.50 18.40 -3.23
CA GLY A 71 19.58 17.83 -2.41
C GLY A 71 19.15 17.28 -1.05
N ARG A 72 17.86 17.20 -0.74
CA ARG A 72 17.35 16.65 0.53
C ARG A 72 16.40 15.46 0.29
N PRO A 73 16.43 14.44 1.16
CA PRO A 73 15.42 13.39 1.17
C PRO A 73 14.00 13.98 1.31
N THR A 74 13.06 13.50 0.50
CA THR A 74 11.70 14.05 0.40
C THR A 74 10.91 13.88 1.70
N ASP A 75 11.13 12.79 2.41
CA ASP A 75 10.53 12.48 3.72
C ASP A 75 10.90 13.49 4.81
N LEU A 76 12.09 14.11 4.73
CA LEU A 76 12.55 15.14 5.68
C LEU A 76 12.00 16.54 5.40
N ILE A 77 11.27 16.74 4.30
CA ILE A 77 10.76 18.08 3.90
C ILE A 77 9.56 18.51 4.74
N ILE A 78 8.85 17.57 5.36
CA ILE A 78 7.65 17.86 6.15
C ILE A 78 8.07 18.28 7.56
N SER A 79 7.96 19.58 7.84
CA SER A 79 8.23 20.11 9.19
C SER A 79 7.19 19.65 10.20
N TRP A 80 7.59 19.58 11.48
CA TRP A 80 6.71 19.21 12.58
C TRP A 80 5.46 20.11 12.68
N ARG A 81 5.61 21.43 12.47
CA ARG A 81 4.48 22.38 12.44
C ARG A 81 3.47 22.03 11.35
N ARG A 82 3.94 21.76 10.12
CA ARG A 82 3.07 21.37 9.00
C ARG A 82 2.37 20.05 9.29
N ARG A 83 3.08 19.09 9.90
CA ARG A 83 2.50 17.81 10.31
C ARG A 83 1.34 18.02 11.30
N ASN A 84 1.53 18.81 12.37
CA ASN A 84 0.47 19.05 13.36
C ASN A 84 -0.75 19.76 12.76
N ILE A 85 -0.54 20.78 11.92
CA ILE A 85 -1.63 21.44 11.21
C ILE A 85 -2.39 20.43 10.33
N SER A 86 -1.67 19.62 9.55
CA SER A 86 -2.28 18.59 8.69
C SER A 86 -3.10 17.58 9.50
N GLN A 87 -2.58 17.12 10.64
CA GLN A 87 -3.28 16.17 11.53
C GLN A 87 -4.50 16.79 12.19
N TRP A 88 -4.43 18.07 12.58
CA TRP A 88 -5.58 18.79 13.10
C TRP A 88 -6.68 18.94 12.04
N ILE A 89 -6.33 19.27 10.79
CA ILE A 89 -7.29 19.32 9.68
C ILE A 89 -7.85 17.92 9.40
N ALA A 90 -7.01 16.87 9.41
CA ALA A 90 -7.45 15.49 9.20
C ALA A 90 -8.46 15.02 10.26
N ARG A 91 -8.30 15.46 11.50
CA ARG A 91 -9.19 15.16 12.62
C ARG A 91 -10.52 15.89 12.52
N ASN A 92 -10.49 17.20 12.25
CA ASN A 92 -11.67 18.06 12.36
C ASN A 92 -12.40 18.28 11.02
N LEU A 93 -11.68 18.25 9.90
CA LEU A 93 -12.17 18.56 8.54
C LEU A 93 -11.66 17.51 7.52
N PRO A 94 -12.07 16.24 7.61
CA PRO A 94 -11.48 15.13 6.84
C PRO A 94 -11.67 15.25 5.32
N SER A 95 -12.78 15.83 4.86
CA SER A 95 -13.01 16.10 3.42
C SER A 95 -12.05 17.15 2.88
N LEU A 96 -11.85 18.25 3.63
CA LEU A 96 -10.91 19.30 3.29
C LEU A 96 -9.47 18.77 3.27
N HIS A 97 -9.07 18.00 4.31
CA HIS A 97 -7.75 17.37 4.36
C HIS A 97 -7.49 16.53 3.11
N ARG A 98 -8.45 15.68 2.70
CA ARG A 98 -8.32 14.85 1.50
C ARG A 98 -8.19 15.68 0.23
N ASN A 99 -9.02 16.70 0.06
CA ASN A 99 -8.99 17.55 -1.13
C ASN A 99 -7.66 18.33 -1.22
N MET A 100 -7.19 18.88 -0.10
CA MET A 100 -5.89 19.55 -0.01
C MET A 100 -4.74 18.59 -0.31
N ALA A 101 -4.77 17.38 0.25
CA ALA A 101 -3.75 16.36 0.01
C ALA A 101 -3.70 15.93 -1.47
N ASN A 102 -4.86 15.69 -2.10
CA ASN A 102 -4.95 15.32 -3.51
C ASN A 102 -4.50 16.45 -4.44
N TRP A 103 -4.88 17.69 -4.13
CA TRP A 103 -4.40 18.87 -4.86
C TRP A 103 -2.88 19.01 -4.74
N ALA A 104 -2.33 18.93 -3.53
CA ALA A 104 -0.89 19.02 -3.30
C ALA A 104 -0.14 17.87 -4.00
N ALA A 105 -0.67 16.65 -3.94
CA ALA A 105 -0.13 15.47 -4.63
C ALA A 105 -0.08 15.71 -6.15
N SER A 106 -1.18 16.17 -6.74
CA SER A 106 -1.27 16.46 -8.17
C SER A 106 -0.33 17.58 -8.62
N PHE A 107 -0.21 18.63 -7.79
CA PHE A 107 0.70 19.75 -8.01
C PHE A 107 2.17 19.34 -7.88
N LEU A 108 2.51 18.48 -6.91
CA LEU A 108 3.87 17.99 -6.75
C LEU A 108 4.24 17.03 -7.88
N ALA A 109 3.34 16.12 -8.27
CA ALA A 109 3.57 15.20 -9.38
C ALA A 109 3.91 15.93 -10.69
N SER A 110 3.19 17.02 -11.00
CA SER A 110 3.43 17.81 -12.22
C SER A 110 4.80 18.51 -12.23
N ARG A 111 5.35 18.86 -11.06
CA ARG A 111 6.69 19.45 -10.93
C ARG A 111 7.80 18.41 -10.80
N THR A 112 7.49 17.23 -10.28
CA THR A 112 8.49 16.23 -9.88
C THR A 112 9.01 15.42 -11.06
N ALA A 113 8.16 15.15 -12.06
CA ALA A 113 8.59 14.42 -13.26
C ALA A 113 9.70 15.15 -14.04
N GLY A 114 9.77 16.49 -13.95
CA GLY A 114 10.76 17.28 -14.71
C GLY A 114 10.53 17.30 -16.23
N PHE A 115 9.48 16.62 -16.70
CA PHE A 115 9.02 16.58 -18.08
C PHE A 115 7.51 16.28 -18.09
N LYS A 116 6.86 16.48 -19.24
CA LYS A 116 5.42 16.18 -19.41
C LYS A 116 5.20 14.67 -19.41
N ILE A 117 4.50 14.16 -18.40
CA ILE A 117 4.11 12.73 -18.33
C ILE A 117 3.22 12.41 -19.54
N ASN A 118 3.61 11.41 -20.34
CA ASN A 118 2.80 10.94 -21.47
C ASN A 118 1.52 10.27 -20.92
N PRO A 119 0.31 10.68 -21.37
CA PRO A 119 -0.94 10.02 -21.00
C PRO A 119 -0.96 8.50 -21.23
N GLU A 120 -0.26 7.99 -22.24
CA GLU A 120 -0.18 6.56 -22.58
C GLU A 120 0.44 5.71 -21.47
N TRP A 121 1.24 6.31 -20.59
CA TRP A 121 1.80 5.60 -19.44
C TRP A 121 0.76 5.30 -18.37
N ARG A 122 -0.43 5.92 -18.44
CA ARG A 122 -1.57 5.73 -17.53
C ARG A 122 -1.25 5.95 -16.05
N LEU A 123 -0.29 6.82 -15.74
CA LEU A 123 0.04 7.18 -14.36
C LEU A 123 -1.05 8.03 -13.67
N LYS A 124 -2.06 8.48 -14.42
CA LYS A 124 -3.23 9.22 -13.94
C LYS A 124 -4.53 8.56 -14.43
N PRO A 125 -5.63 8.64 -13.68
CA PRO A 125 -5.70 9.14 -12.30
C PRO A 125 -5.02 8.18 -11.32
N PHE A 126 -4.51 8.70 -10.21
CA PHE A 126 -3.98 7.92 -9.10
C PHE A 126 -4.88 8.05 -7.86
N PRO A 127 -4.97 7.02 -7.02
CA PRO A 127 -5.76 7.06 -5.78
C PRO A 127 -5.33 8.18 -4.84
N SER A 128 -6.24 8.58 -3.95
CA SER A 128 -5.91 9.54 -2.90
C SER A 128 -4.72 9.08 -2.06
N ILE A 129 -3.71 9.93 -1.90
CA ILE A 129 -2.53 9.65 -1.07
C ILE A 129 -2.87 9.48 0.43
N THR A 130 -4.09 9.87 0.82
CA THR A 130 -4.61 9.67 2.17
C THR A 130 -5.27 8.30 2.38
N LEU A 131 -5.46 7.53 1.30
CA LEU A 131 -6.16 6.23 1.31
C LEU A 131 -5.28 5.10 0.80
N ARG A 132 -4.36 5.39 -0.11
CA ARG A 132 -3.31 4.46 -0.55
C ARG A 132 -1.94 5.10 -0.41
N LEU A 133 -1.00 4.36 0.17
CA LEU A 133 0.38 4.79 0.25
C LEU A 133 0.98 4.86 -1.17
N PRO A 134 1.68 5.96 -1.51
CA PRO A 134 2.31 6.09 -2.81
C PRO A 134 3.48 5.12 -2.94
N GLY A 135 3.57 4.42 -4.07
CA GLY A 135 4.72 3.59 -4.40
C GLY A 135 5.85 4.41 -5.04
N LEU A 136 7.10 4.10 -4.73
CA LEU A 136 8.24 4.75 -5.37
C LEU A 136 8.52 4.09 -6.72
N ILE A 137 8.17 4.81 -7.80
CA ILE A 137 8.32 4.33 -9.18
C ILE A 137 9.19 5.27 -10.04
N GLU A 138 9.99 6.13 -9.41
CA GLU A 138 10.81 7.11 -10.15
C GLU A 138 11.77 6.46 -11.15
N ASP A 139 12.29 5.27 -10.80
CA ASP A 139 13.24 4.52 -11.63
C ASP A 139 12.57 3.90 -12.86
N CYS A 140 11.24 3.75 -12.90
CA CYS A 140 10.51 3.32 -14.09
C CYS A 140 10.41 4.44 -15.15
N LEU A 141 10.50 5.71 -14.76
CA LEU A 141 10.19 6.82 -15.66
C LEU A 141 11.12 6.97 -16.85
N PRO A 142 12.46 6.85 -16.70
CA PRO A 142 13.36 6.88 -17.85
C PRO A 142 13.03 5.78 -18.86
N HIS A 143 12.68 4.60 -18.36
CA HIS A 143 12.37 3.43 -19.19
C HIS A 143 11.01 3.50 -19.89
N LEU A 144 10.02 4.15 -19.26
CA LEU A 144 8.76 4.49 -19.93
C LEU A 144 8.98 5.54 -21.03
N LYS A 145 9.98 6.41 -20.87
CA LYS A 145 10.32 7.47 -21.82
C LYS A 145 11.09 6.95 -23.03
N ASP A 146 12.05 6.05 -22.84
CA ASP A 146 12.83 5.46 -23.93
C ASP A 146 12.12 4.27 -24.62
N GLY A 147 11.05 3.74 -24.02
CA GLY A 147 10.24 2.65 -24.57
C GLY A 147 10.73 1.24 -24.21
N SER A 148 11.80 1.12 -23.42
CA SER A 148 12.29 -0.15 -22.87
C SER A 148 11.28 -0.78 -21.90
N LEU A 149 10.51 0.04 -21.18
CA LEU A 149 9.35 -0.37 -20.40
C LEU A 149 8.06 0.10 -21.08
N THR A 150 7.11 -0.81 -21.28
CA THR A 150 5.80 -0.47 -21.86
C THR A 150 4.70 -0.63 -20.82
N SER A 151 3.90 0.42 -20.62
CA SER A 151 2.74 0.38 -19.73
C SER A 151 1.57 -0.32 -20.45
N LEU A 152 0.91 -1.28 -19.80
CA LEU A 152 -0.33 -1.94 -20.25
C LEU A 152 -1.51 -1.73 -19.27
N HIS A 153 -2.74 -1.94 -19.76
CA HIS A 153 -3.94 -1.94 -18.91
C HIS A 153 -3.90 -3.10 -17.90
N GLY A 154 -4.86 -3.17 -16.97
CA GLY A 154 -4.97 -4.31 -16.07
C GLY A 154 -5.20 -5.60 -16.85
N ILE A 155 -4.64 -6.72 -16.38
CA ILE A 155 -4.95 -8.04 -16.93
C ILE A 155 -6.43 -8.32 -16.72
N LYS A 156 -7.12 -8.70 -17.79
CA LYS A 156 -8.53 -9.11 -17.78
C LYS A 156 -8.65 -10.62 -17.62
N ARG A 157 -7.93 -11.38 -18.44
CA ARG A 157 -7.87 -12.85 -18.39
C ARG A 157 -6.66 -13.39 -19.16
N PHE A 158 -6.36 -14.66 -18.94
CA PHE A 158 -5.42 -15.43 -19.74
C PHE A 158 -6.18 -16.21 -20.82
N LEU A 159 -5.63 -16.28 -22.04
CA LEU A 159 -6.30 -16.92 -23.18
C LEU A 159 -5.83 -18.36 -23.45
N GLY A 160 -4.84 -18.83 -22.70
CA GLY A 160 -4.15 -20.10 -22.97
C GLY A 160 -2.80 -19.89 -23.66
N GLY A 161 -1.95 -20.92 -23.63
CA GLY A 161 -0.59 -20.80 -24.17
C GLY A 161 0.19 -19.68 -23.47
N LYS A 162 0.71 -18.73 -24.22
CA LYS A 162 1.46 -17.57 -23.70
C LYS A 162 0.77 -16.22 -23.94
N SER A 163 -0.56 -16.23 -24.06
CA SER A 163 -1.35 -15.05 -24.45
C SER A 163 -2.19 -14.48 -23.31
N ILE A 164 -2.18 -13.14 -23.18
CA ILE A 164 -2.86 -12.40 -22.12
C ILE A 164 -3.75 -11.30 -22.73
N GLU A 165 -5.01 -11.24 -22.31
CA GLU A 165 -5.94 -10.17 -22.66
C GLU A 165 -5.99 -9.12 -21.55
N PHE A 166 -5.92 -7.85 -21.92
CA PHE A 166 -5.99 -6.70 -21.01
C PHE A 166 -7.38 -6.03 -21.03
N ASP A 167 -7.66 -5.17 -20.05
CA ASP A 167 -8.97 -4.54 -19.86
C ASP A 167 -9.44 -3.67 -21.05
N ASP A 168 -8.51 -3.17 -21.86
CA ASP A 168 -8.78 -2.41 -23.09
C ASP A 168 -9.04 -3.29 -24.32
N GLY A 169 -8.98 -4.62 -24.17
CA GLY A 169 -9.12 -5.59 -25.26
C GLY A 169 -7.81 -5.86 -26.01
N THR A 170 -6.71 -5.19 -25.65
CA THR A 170 -5.39 -5.51 -26.20
C THR A 170 -5.02 -6.95 -25.81
N VAL A 171 -4.45 -7.70 -26.75
CA VAL A 171 -3.90 -9.04 -26.51
C VAL A 171 -2.39 -8.96 -26.70
N LEU A 172 -1.66 -9.55 -25.75
CA LEU A 172 -0.22 -9.73 -25.86
C LEU A 172 0.09 -11.23 -25.89
N ASP A 173 0.71 -11.64 -26.98
CA ASP A 173 1.19 -13.01 -27.21
C ASP A 173 2.67 -13.14 -26.79
N ASP A 174 3.17 -14.37 -26.76
CA ASP A 174 4.57 -14.71 -26.45
C ASP A 174 5.08 -14.12 -25.13
N VAL A 175 4.21 -14.07 -24.11
CA VAL A 175 4.60 -13.70 -22.75
C VAL A 175 5.14 -14.94 -22.04
N ASP A 176 6.43 -14.93 -21.72
CA ASP A 176 7.09 -16.07 -21.07
C ASP A 176 6.89 -16.08 -19.56
N SER A 177 6.76 -14.91 -18.93
CA SER A 177 6.61 -14.81 -17.48
C SER A 177 5.76 -13.62 -17.03
N VAL A 178 4.94 -13.83 -16.01
CA VAL A 178 4.19 -12.79 -15.31
C VAL A 178 4.60 -12.75 -13.85
N ILE A 179 5.09 -11.59 -13.40
CA ILE A 179 5.50 -11.38 -12.00
C ILE A 179 4.46 -10.51 -11.32
N PHE A 180 3.78 -11.08 -10.33
CA PHE A 180 2.79 -10.38 -9.53
C PHE A 180 3.49 -9.53 -8.48
N THR A 181 3.56 -8.22 -8.73
CA THR A 181 3.99 -7.18 -7.78
C THR A 181 2.79 -6.61 -7.01
N THR A 182 1.87 -7.49 -6.60
CA THR A 182 0.52 -7.13 -6.12
C THR A 182 0.43 -6.87 -4.61
N GLY A 183 1.56 -6.88 -3.91
CA GLY A 183 1.63 -6.66 -2.47
C GLY A 183 1.41 -7.93 -1.65
N TYR A 184 1.20 -7.74 -0.34
CA TYR A 184 1.07 -8.83 0.64
C TYR A 184 -0.19 -8.62 1.47
N CYS A 185 -0.73 -9.72 2.00
CA CYS A 185 -1.77 -9.71 3.01
C CYS A 185 -1.17 -10.22 4.33
N ALA A 186 -1.60 -9.66 5.46
CA ALA A 186 -1.29 -10.24 6.75
C ALA A 186 -2.06 -11.55 6.93
N ASP A 187 -1.37 -12.60 7.39
CA ASP A 187 -1.96 -13.88 7.73
C ASP A 187 -2.09 -14.00 9.25
N PHE A 188 -3.32 -14.18 9.72
CA PHE A 188 -3.67 -14.35 11.12
C PHE A 188 -4.05 -15.81 11.45
N SER A 189 -3.71 -16.76 10.58
CA SER A 189 -3.96 -18.19 10.77
C SER A 189 -3.40 -18.76 12.09
N LEU A 190 -2.28 -18.19 12.57
CA LEU A 190 -1.65 -18.56 13.84
C LEU A 190 -2.30 -17.93 15.08
N THR A 191 -3.26 -17.02 14.89
CA THR A 191 -3.95 -16.32 15.97
C THR A 191 -5.47 -16.46 15.84
N PRO A 192 -6.02 -17.69 15.82
CA PRO A 192 -7.45 -17.92 15.61
C PRO A 192 -8.33 -17.38 16.74
N PHE A 193 -7.73 -17.09 17.90
CA PHE A 193 -8.40 -16.48 19.05
C PHE A 193 -8.65 -14.97 18.89
N ILE A 194 -8.04 -14.31 17.90
CA ILE A 194 -8.29 -12.90 17.60
C ILE A 194 -9.57 -12.81 16.78
N GLU A 195 -10.62 -12.30 17.42
CA GLU A 195 -11.92 -12.15 16.80
C GLU A 195 -11.89 -11.24 15.57
N THR A 196 -12.76 -11.52 14.61
CA THR A 196 -12.99 -10.69 13.44
C THR A 196 -14.40 -10.12 13.45
N SER A 197 -14.58 -8.94 12.87
CA SER A 197 -15.90 -8.39 12.57
C SER A 197 -15.94 -7.82 11.16
N THR A 198 -17.13 -7.85 10.57
CA THR A 198 -17.40 -7.23 9.27
C THR A 198 -18.32 -6.04 9.51
N PRO A 199 -17.83 -4.79 9.35
CA PRO A 199 -18.68 -3.61 9.44
C PRO A 199 -19.86 -3.70 8.48
N LYS A 200 -21.05 -3.29 8.92
CA LYS A 200 -22.24 -3.20 8.05
C LYS A 200 -22.43 -1.80 7.46
N THR A 201 -21.68 -0.83 7.97
CA THR A 201 -21.74 0.58 7.57
C THR A 201 -21.38 0.74 6.09
N ARG A 202 -22.23 1.47 5.34
CA ARG A 202 -22.02 1.84 3.93
C ARG A 202 -21.77 0.65 2.98
N ASN A 203 -22.39 -0.50 3.22
CA ASN A 203 -22.25 -1.70 2.38
C ASN A 203 -20.77 -2.10 2.19
N TYR A 204 -20.02 -2.17 3.29
CA TYR A 204 -18.64 -2.63 3.27
C TYR A 204 -18.55 -4.03 2.65
N GLY A 205 -17.83 -4.11 1.52
CA GLY A 205 -17.59 -5.35 0.77
C GLY A 205 -16.15 -5.86 0.87
N GLY A 206 -15.39 -5.39 1.87
CA GLY A 206 -14.03 -5.85 2.11
C GLY A 206 -13.96 -7.10 2.99
N PRO A 207 -12.75 -7.62 3.25
CA PRO A 207 -12.57 -8.78 4.11
C PRO A 207 -12.96 -8.49 5.56
N PRO A 208 -13.28 -9.52 6.38
CA PRO A 208 -13.41 -9.36 7.82
C PRO A 208 -12.17 -8.69 8.42
N ILE A 209 -12.39 -7.81 9.41
CA ILE A 209 -11.32 -7.03 10.04
C ILE A 209 -11.10 -7.57 11.46
N HIS A 210 -9.84 -7.90 11.78
CA HIS A 210 -9.46 -8.30 13.14
C HIS A 210 -9.76 -7.21 14.17
N ARG A 211 -10.31 -7.61 15.30
CA ARG A 211 -10.70 -6.73 16.40
C ARG A 211 -9.48 -6.42 17.26
N LEU A 212 -8.84 -5.29 16.98
CA LEU A 212 -7.61 -4.86 17.63
C LEU A 212 -7.73 -3.39 18.06
N TYR A 213 -7.61 -3.13 19.36
CA TYR A 213 -7.48 -1.77 19.89
C TYR A 213 -6.18 -1.14 19.38
N MET A 214 -6.28 0.03 18.76
CA MET A 214 -5.18 0.72 18.07
C MET A 214 -4.49 -0.14 17.00
N ASN A 215 -5.11 -1.20 16.49
CA ASN A 215 -4.45 -2.23 15.67
C ASN A 215 -3.22 -2.90 16.34
N VAL A 216 -3.15 -2.86 17.67
CA VAL A 216 -2.09 -3.46 18.47
C VAL A 216 -2.65 -4.55 19.38
N PHE A 217 -3.62 -4.24 20.24
CA PHE A 217 -4.04 -5.16 21.30
C PHE A 217 -5.37 -5.85 20.98
N PRO A 218 -5.45 -7.20 20.96
CA PRO A 218 -6.73 -7.89 21.01
C PRO A 218 -7.42 -7.58 22.36
N PRO A 219 -8.63 -6.99 22.40
CA PRO A 219 -9.20 -6.47 23.64
C PRO A 219 -9.31 -7.50 24.80
N LYS A 220 -9.60 -8.77 24.48
CA LYS A 220 -9.68 -9.86 25.48
C LYS A 220 -8.32 -10.30 26.04
N TYR A 221 -7.22 -10.03 25.33
CA TYR A 221 -5.88 -10.51 25.63
C TYR A 221 -4.88 -9.34 25.69
N ALA A 222 -5.35 -8.13 25.97
CA ALA A 222 -4.53 -6.93 25.83
C ALA A 222 -3.36 -6.86 26.83
N ASP A 223 -3.47 -7.61 27.93
CA ASP A 223 -2.47 -7.80 28.97
C ASP A 223 -1.37 -8.82 28.63
N SER A 224 -1.58 -9.64 27.59
CA SER A 224 -0.77 -10.83 27.31
C SER A 224 -0.43 -11.03 25.83
N CYS A 225 -1.06 -10.27 24.92
CA CYS A 225 -0.87 -10.36 23.48
C CYS A 225 -0.87 -8.98 22.82
N ALA A 226 0.10 -8.74 21.94
CA ALA A 226 0.18 -7.54 21.11
C ALA A 226 0.61 -7.89 19.69
N MET A 227 -0.07 -7.28 18.72
CA MET A 227 0.28 -7.32 17.31
C MET A 227 1.25 -6.19 17.00
N LEU A 228 2.48 -6.55 16.66
CA LEU A 228 3.46 -5.59 16.20
C LEU A 228 3.27 -5.31 14.71
N CYS A 229 3.58 -4.08 14.31
CA CYS A 229 3.73 -3.72 12.91
C CYS A 229 2.47 -3.82 12.02
N TYR A 230 1.26 -3.94 12.56
CA TYR A 230 0.02 -4.02 11.80
C TYR A 230 -0.71 -2.67 11.69
N SER A 231 -0.09 -1.68 11.05
CA SER A 231 -0.62 -0.29 11.03
C SER A 231 -0.26 0.48 9.76
N ALA A 232 -1.01 0.29 8.67
CA ALA A 232 -0.87 1.13 7.49
C ALA A 232 -1.11 2.61 7.85
N PHE A 233 -0.34 3.52 7.27
CA PHE A 233 -0.25 4.94 7.66
C PHE A 233 0.25 5.23 9.09
N GLY A 234 0.26 4.27 10.02
CA GLY A 234 0.72 4.50 11.40
C GLY A 234 2.22 4.81 11.51
N LYS A 235 3.01 4.29 10.57
CA LYS A 235 4.47 4.36 10.57
C LYS A 235 4.98 5.44 9.61
N ASN A 236 5.99 6.19 10.03
CA ASN A 236 6.79 7.00 9.10
C ASN A 236 8.05 6.24 8.64
N ASN A 237 8.69 5.51 9.56
CA ASN A 237 9.77 4.57 9.29
C ASN A 237 9.47 3.25 10.05
N GLY A 238 10.06 2.13 9.62
CA GLY A 238 9.83 0.84 10.28
C GLY A 238 10.53 0.76 11.64
N PHE A 239 11.81 1.10 11.69
CA PHE A 239 12.66 0.88 12.87
C PHE A 239 12.30 1.76 14.06
N SER A 240 12.28 3.09 13.92
CA SER A 240 11.96 3.97 15.05
C SER A 240 10.50 3.80 15.52
N PHE A 241 9.60 3.45 14.60
CA PHE A 241 8.24 3.07 14.98
C PHE A 241 8.24 1.80 15.86
N SER A 242 8.94 0.74 15.44
CA SER A 242 9.00 -0.51 16.22
C SER A 242 9.62 -0.30 17.59
N ASP A 243 10.63 0.56 17.70
CA ASP A 243 11.28 0.91 18.97
C ASP A 243 10.29 1.57 19.94
N VAL A 244 9.65 2.67 19.52
CA VAL A 244 8.67 3.41 20.35
C VAL A 244 7.44 2.54 20.66
N MET A 245 6.97 1.72 19.71
CA MET A 245 5.85 0.81 19.96
C MET A 245 6.21 -0.27 20.98
N SER A 246 7.43 -0.79 20.96
CA SER A 246 7.90 -1.77 21.95
C SER A 246 8.00 -1.15 23.34
N MET A 247 8.45 0.11 23.44
CA MET A 247 8.41 0.88 24.69
C MET A 247 6.99 1.06 25.21
N ALA A 248 6.04 1.43 24.33
CA ALA A 248 4.64 1.57 24.68
C ALA A 248 4.05 0.27 25.25
N ILE A 249 4.26 -0.86 24.57
CA ILE A 249 3.78 -2.17 25.02
C ILE A 249 4.43 -2.57 26.34
N SER A 250 5.75 -2.36 26.49
CA SER A 250 6.46 -2.64 27.74
C SER A 250 5.91 -1.84 28.92
N ASN A 251 5.67 -0.54 28.75
CA ASN A 251 5.11 0.30 29.80
C ASN A 251 3.68 -0.13 30.17
N VAL A 252 2.87 -0.52 29.19
CA VAL A 252 1.52 -1.04 29.41
C VAL A 252 1.56 -2.32 30.25
N TRP A 253 2.34 -3.33 29.84
CA TRP A 253 2.39 -4.61 30.56
C TRP A 253 3.10 -4.53 31.92
N ARG A 254 3.92 -3.51 32.15
CA ARG A 254 4.50 -3.21 33.47
C ARG A 254 3.57 -2.43 34.39
N GLY A 255 2.41 -1.98 33.91
CA GLY A 255 1.48 -1.13 34.67
C GLY A 255 1.97 0.30 34.89
N VAL A 256 2.89 0.80 34.05
CA VAL A 256 3.36 2.20 34.07
C VAL A 256 2.34 3.11 33.38
N SER A 257 1.64 2.59 32.37
CA SER A 257 0.60 3.31 31.65
C SER A 257 -0.59 2.39 31.41
N ASP A 258 -1.79 2.87 31.69
CA ASP A 258 -2.99 2.05 31.65
C ASP A 258 -3.59 1.97 30.23
N LEU A 259 -4.10 0.77 29.92
CA LEU A 259 -5.07 0.60 28.85
C LEU A 259 -6.46 1.01 29.32
N PRO A 260 -7.34 1.48 28.41
CA PRO A 260 -8.74 1.68 28.75
C PRO A 260 -9.41 0.34 29.05
N SER A 261 -10.60 0.39 29.66
CA SER A 261 -11.37 -0.81 29.97
C SER A 261 -11.70 -1.62 28.72
N TYR A 262 -11.97 -2.93 28.89
CA TYR A 262 -12.40 -3.80 27.79
C TYR A 262 -13.55 -3.20 26.96
N LYS A 263 -14.56 -2.64 27.62
CA LYS A 263 -15.72 -2.03 26.96
C LYS A 263 -15.34 -0.81 26.12
N GLU A 264 -14.41 0.01 26.60
CA GLU A 264 -13.92 1.18 25.87
C GLU A 264 -13.05 0.78 24.67
N MET A 265 -12.20 -0.25 24.82
CA MET A 265 -11.44 -0.83 23.70
C MET A 265 -12.37 -1.35 22.61
N GLU A 266 -13.39 -2.12 22.98
CA GLU A 266 -14.39 -2.66 22.06
C GLU A 266 -15.19 -1.55 21.34
N GLN A 267 -15.59 -0.50 22.07
CA GLN A 267 -16.27 0.66 21.49
C GLN A 267 -15.36 1.41 20.50
N TRP A 268 -14.07 1.56 20.85
CA TRP A 268 -13.08 2.14 19.97
C TRP A 268 -12.92 1.32 18.68
N VAL A 269 -12.80 -0.01 18.80
CA VAL A 269 -12.66 -0.92 17.66
C VAL A 269 -13.84 -0.76 16.70
N ASN A 270 -15.07 -0.77 17.20
CA ASN A 270 -16.26 -0.58 16.36
C ASN A 270 -16.21 0.77 15.61
N THR A 271 -15.92 1.85 16.33
CA THR A 271 -15.81 3.20 15.76
C THR A 271 -14.68 3.29 14.71
N HIS A 272 -13.58 2.59 14.96
CA HIS A 272 -12.43 2.54 14.06
C HIS A 272 -12.76 1.76 12.79
N GLN A 273 -13.36 0.58 12.91
CA GLN A 273 -13.73 -0.23 11.75
C GLN A 273 -14.84 0.42 10.90
N ASP A 274 -15.78 1.16 11.51
CA ASP A 274 -16.74 1.99 10.76
C ASP A 274 -16.05 3.10 9.95
N TRP A 275 -14.99 3.69 10.51
CA TRP A 275 -14.17 4.66 9.78
C TRP A 275 -13.40 4.00 8.63
N VAL A 276 -12.86 2.79 8.81
CA VAL A 276 -12.24 2.00 7.72
C VAL A 276 -13.27 1.70 6.63
N ALA A 277 -14.46 1.21 7.00
CA ALA A 277 -15.56 0.92 6.07
C ALA A 277 -16.00 2.15 5.28
N LYS A 278 -16.08 3.32 5.92
CA LYS A 278 -16.38 4.59 5.26
C LYS A 278 -15.33 4.98 4.22
N ASN A 279 -14.07 4.66 4.44
CA ASN A 279 -13.00 4.91 3.47
C ASN A 279 -12.97 3.83 2.38
N TRP A 280 -13.33 2.58 2.71
CA TRP A 280 -13.43 1.48 1.76
C TRP A 280 -14.48 1.76 0.67
N SER A 281 -15.60 2.37 1.04
CA SER A 281 -16.63 2.79 0.07
C SER A 281 -16.12 3.84 -0.93
N ILE A 282 -14.95 4.44 -0.70
CA ILE A 282 -14.30 5.43 -1.56
C ILE A 282 -13.16 4.79 -2.35
N GLU A 283 -12.36 3.95 -1.69
CA GLU A 283 -11.27 3.17 -2.29
C GLU A 283 -11.38 1.70 -1.84
N PRO A 284 -12.06 0.83 -2.63
CA PRO A 284 -12.31 -0.59 -2.28
C PRO A 284 -11.09 -1.52 -2.32
N ARG A 285 -9.89 -0.94 -2.22
CA ARG A 285 -8.59 -1.63 -2.26
C ARG A 285 -7.60 -0.93 -1.33
N LEU A 286 -8.11 -0.25 -0.30
CA LEU A 286 -7.28 0.29 0.78
C LEU A 286 -6.79 -0.84 1.69
N ASP A 287 -5.74 -0.58 2.45
CA ASP A 287 -5.25 -1.51 3.46
C ASP A 287 -6.11 -1.39 4.73
N VAL A 288 -6.78 -2.48 5.12
CA VAL A 288 -7.68 -2.50 6.29
C VAL A 288 -6.95 -2.30 7.63
N SER A 289 -5.62 -2.43 7.64
CA SER A 289 -4.78 -2.07 8.80
C SER A 289 -4.56 -0.55 8.94
N MET A 290 -5.17 0.27 8.07
CA MET A 290 -4.99 1.72 8.11
C MET A 290 -5.43 2.33 9.45
N VAL A 291 -4.59 3.20 10.00
CA VAL A 291 -4.89 3.89 11.26
C VAL A 291 -5.04 5.40 11.07
N LYS A 292 -5.81 6.03 11.95
CA LYS A 292 -5.90 7.50 12.03
C LYS A 292 -4.61 8.04 12.64
N GLN A 293 -3.71 8.58 11.82
CA GLN A 293 -2.40 9.07 12.28
C GLN A 293 -2.48 10.05 13.45
N TYR A 294 -3.46 10.97 13.43
CA TYR A 294 -3.70 11.96 14.50
C TYR A 294 -4.18 11.38 15.83
N GLU A 295 -4.44 10.08 15.88
CA GLU A 295 -4.90 9.37 17.07
C GLU A 295 -3.86 8.32 17.49
N PHE A 296 -3.44 7.50 16.53
CA PHE A 296 -2.53 6.39 16.76
C PHE A 296 -1.13 6.83 17.20
N GLN A 297 -0.52 7.83 16.56
CA GLN A 297 0.83 8.24 16.93
C GLN A 297 0.89 8.96 18.28
N PRO A 298 0.00 9.92 18.60
CA PRO A 298 -0.04 10.50 19.94
C PRO A 298 -0.30 9.46 21.03
N TRP A 299 -1.17 8.48 20.76
CA TRP A 299 -1.40 7.36 21.69
C TRP A 299 -0.11 6.56 21.92
N MET A 300 0.58 6.15 20.85
CA MET A 300 1.83 5.39 20.94
C MET A 300 2.89 6.14 21.76
N HIS A 301 3.12 7.42 21.45
CA HIS A 301 4.09 8.25 22.17
C HIS A 301 3.71 8.45 23.65
N LYS A 302 2.42 8.67 23.94
CA LYS A 302 1.92 8.77 25.32
C LYS A 302 2.19 7.49 26.11
N GLN A 303 1.90 6.32 25.53
CA GLN A 303 2.13 5.02 26.18
C GLN A 303 3.63 4.74 26.35
N ALA A 304 4.47 5.18 25.40
CA ALA A 304 5.92 5.05 25.48
C ALA A 304 6.57 6.03 26.48
N GLY A 305 5.88 7.11 26.88
CA GLY A 305 6.44 8.15 27.75
C GLY A 305 7.39 9.11 27.05
N THR A 306 7.15 9.40 25.76
CA THR A 306 8.00 10.24 24.89
C THR A 306 7.25 11.42 24.31
#